data_AF-A0A7W7YR75-F1
#
_entry.id   AF-A0A7W7YR75-F1
#
_cell.length_a   1.000
_cell.length_b   1.000
_cell.length_c   1.000
_cell.angle_alpha   90.00
_cell.angle_beta   90.00
_cell.angle_gamma   90.00
#
_symmetry.space_group_name_H-M   'P 1'
#
loop_
_entity.id
_entity.type
_entity.pdbx_description
1 polymer ?
#
loop_
_entity_poly.entity_id
_entity_poly.type
_entity_poly.pdbx_seq_one_letter_code
_entity_poly.pdbx_strand_id
1 'polypeptide(L)'
;MPYVERKNGAIVGVYGVAQPEYAEEWLEPDHADVVAYLNPPPAVPSEISDRQFFQQMAIEGRITQDEALDAVGSGVIPAAMDALVEQLPESQRFAARMLIRGATTFRRTHPVTELIGQLYGMTGDQIDATWRSASEL
;
A
#
# COMPACT_ATOMS: atom_id res chain seq x y z
N MET A 1 -18.01 20.74 22.60
CA MET A 1 -18.71 19.78 21.72
C MET A 1 -18.31 20.15 20.30
N PRO A 2 -17.76 19.24 19.49
CA PRO A 2 -17.28 19.57 18.15
C PRO A 2 -18.46 19.73 17.18
N TYR A 3 -18.42 20.81 16.39
CA TYR A 3 -19.31 21.08 15.26
C TYR A 3 -18.50 20.91 13.97
N VAL A 4 -19.11 20.44 12.88
CA VAL A 4 -18.44 20.36 11.58
C VAL A 4 -19.08 21.27 10.54
N GLU A 5 -18.23 21.91 9.74
CA GLU A 5 -18.64 22.61 8.53
C GLU A 5 -18.50 21.65 7.34
N ARG A 6 -19.55 21.56 6.52
CA ARG A 6 -19.53 20.76 5.29
C ARG A 6 -19.67 21.63 4.04
N LYS A 7 -18.89 21.29 3.01
CA LYS A 7 -19.00 21.85 1.66
C LYS A 7 -19.09 20.73 0.64
N ASN A 8 -20.19 20.69 -0.12
CA ASN A 8 -20.47 19.64 -1.10
C ASN A 8 -20.38 18.22 -0.50
N GLY A 9 -20.84 18.04 0.75
CA GLY A 9 -20.82 16.76 1.47
C GLY A 9 -19.50 16.43 2.17
N ALA A 10 -18.40 17.08 1.80
CA ALA A 10 -17.10 16.89 2.44
C ALA A 10 -16.98 17.74 3.71
N ILE A 11 -16.35 17.20 4.75
CA ILE A 11 -15.95 17.95 5.95
C ILE A 11 -14.80 18.89 5.54
N VAL A 12 -14.94 20.18 5.86
CA VAL A 12 -13.93 21.21 5.56
C VAL A 12 -13.42 21.94 6.80
N GLY A 13 -14.07 21.74 7.96
CA GLY A 13 -13.67 22.33 9.22
C GLY A 13 -14.33 21.64 10.43
N VAL A 14 -13.65 21.70 11.58
CA VAL A 14 -14.13 21.19 12.88
C VAL A 14 -13.91 22.28 13.93
N TYR A 15 -14.97 22.67 14.65
CA TYR A 15 -14.97 23.82 15.56
C TYR A 15 -15.46 23.45 16.96
N GLY A 16 -14.84 24.04 18.00
CA GLY A 16 -15.29 23.88 19.39
C GLY A 16 -16.38 24.87 19.83
N VAL A 17 -16.72 25.83 18.98
CA VAL A 17 -17.73 26.88 19.19
C VAL A 17 -18.52 27.04 17.89
N ALA A 18 -19.85 27.05 18.00
CA ALA A 18 -20.74 27.21 16.85
C ALA A 18 -20.48 28.52 16.10
N GLN A 19 -20.39 28.44 14.78
CA GLN A 19 -20.21 29.54 13.84
C GLN A 19 -21.57 29.85 13.19
N PRO A 20 -22.25 30.94 13.60
CA PRO A 20 -23.64 31.21 13.21
C PRO A 20 -23.91 31.38 11.70
N GLU A 21 -22.87 31.63 10.90
CA GLU A 21 -22.99 31.86 9.45
C GLU A 21 -22.82 30.57 8.61
N TYR A 22 -22.52 29.44 9.25
CA TYR A 22 -22.19 28.19 8.59
C TYR A 22 -23.25 27.11 8.83
N ALA A 23 -23.37 26.19 7.87
CA ALA A 23 -24.17 24.99 8.04
C ALA A 23 -23.39 24.00 8.92
N GLU A 24 -23.78 23.93 10.18
CA GLU A 24 -23.12 23.12 11.20
C GLU A 24 -24.01 21.98 11.67
N GLU A 25 -23.39 20.82 11.88
CA GLU A 25 -24.00 19.69 12.57
C GLU A 25 -23.16 19.30 13.78
N TRP A 26 -23.84 18.82 14.81
CA TRP A 26 -23.18 18.24 15.97
C TRP A 26 -22.69 16.83 15.64
N LEU A 27 -21.50 16.47 16.11
CA LEU A 27 -20.96 15.11 16.01
C LEU A 27 -20.40 14.63 17.35
N GLU A 28 -20.45 13.32 17.53
CA GLU A 28 -19.76 12.65 18.63
C GLU A 28 -18.23 12.86 18.53
N PRO A 29 -17.50 12.96 19.65
CA PRO A 29 -16.06 13.19 19.66
C PRO A 29 -15.23 12.16 18.87
N ASP A 30 -15.72 10.93 18.72
CA ASP A 30 -15.08 9.82 18.00
C ASP A 30 -15.77 9.51 16.66
N HIS A 31 -16.53 10.46 16.13
CA HIS A 31 -17.19 10.30 14.83
C HIS A 31 -16.19 9.93 13.73
N ALA A 32 -16.41 8.79 13.08
CA ALA A 32 -15.44 8.15 12.18
C ALA A 32 -14.94 9.09 11.07
N ASP A 33 -15.84 9.86 10.44
CA ASP A 33 -15.45 10.81 9.38
C ASP A 33 -14.54 11.93 9.88
N VAL A 34 -14.73 12.39 11.13
CA VAL A 34 -13.92 13.44 11.74
C VAL A 34 -12.54 12.91 12.07
N VAL A 35 -12.49 11.71 12.64
CA VAL A 35 -11.23 11.03 12.92
C VAL A 35 -10.45 10.82 11.63
N ALA A 36 -11.10 10.36 10.56
CA ALA A 36 -10.48 10.16 9.26
C ALA A 36 -10.00 11.47 8.61
N TYR A 37 -10.75 12.56 8.76
CA TYR A 37 -10.37 13.87 8.24
C TYR A 37 -9.18 14.48 8.99
N LEU A 38 -9.19 14.43 10.33
CA LEU A 38 -8.15 15.01 11.17
C LEU A 38 -6.88 14.14 11.20
N ASN A 39 -7.03 12.83 11.03
CA ASN A 39 -5.94 11.85 11.06
C ASN A 39 -6.00 10.96 9.81
N PRO A 40 -5.75 11.51 8.61
CA PRO A 40 -5.74 10.70 7.41
C PRO A 40 -4.64 9.63 7.52
N PRO A 41 -4.85 8.43 6.94
CA PRO A 41 -3.79 7.44 6.89
C PRO A 41 -2.56 8.03 6.16
N PRO A 42 -1.34 7.58 6.52
CA PRO A 42 -0.13 8.02 5.82
C PRO A 42 -0.28 7.84 4.31
N ALA A 43 0.27 8.77 3.54
CA ALA A 43 0.28 8.63 2.08
C ALA A 43 0.99 7.34 1.68
N VAL A 44 0.47 6.64 0.67
CA VAL A 44 1.14 5.46 0.12
C VAL A 44 2.35 5.94 -0.69
N PRO A 45 3.57 5.48 -0.36
CA PRO A 45 4.76 5.81 -1.14
C PRO A 45 4.59 5.42 -2.62
N SER A 46 4.98 6.29 -3.55
CA SER A 46 4.90 5.98 -4.99
C SER A 46 5.88 4.90 -5.41
N GLU A 47 6.99 4.77 -4.68
CA GLU A 47 8.03 3.77 -4.92
C GLU A 47 8.71 3.34 -3.61
N ILE A 48 9.21 2.11 -3.60
CA ILE A 48 10.05 1.53 -2.55
C ILE A 48 11.24 0.83 -3.22
N SER A 49 12.35 0.68 -2.50
CA SER A 49 13.49 -0.10 -3.00
C SER A 49 13.17 -1.59 -3.03
N ASP A 50 13.94 -2.34 -3.82
CA ASP A 50 13.91 -3.81 -3.84
C ASP A 50 14.14 -4.42 -2.45
N ARG A 51 15.12 -3.88 -1.70
CA ARG A 51 15.38 -4.27 -0.30
C ARG A 51 14.13 -4.11 0.56
N GLN A 52 13.50 -2.94 0.51
CA GLN A 52 12.29 -2.64 1.27
C GLN A 52 11.15 -3.59 0.91
N PHE A 53 10.95 -3.83 -0.38
CA PHE A 53 9.92 -4.73 -0.88
C PHE A 53 10.12 -6.19 -0.41
N PHE A 54 11.29 -6.78 -0.67
CA PHE A 54 11.56 -8.17 -0.31
C PHE A 54 11.64 -8.37 1.20
N GLN A 55 12.20 -7.42 1.95
CA GLN A 55 12.23 -7.48 3.41
C GLN A 55 10.81 -7.45 3.99
N GLN A 56 9.94 -6.57 3.50
CA GLN A 56 8.56 -6.50 3.96
C GLN A 56 7.77 -7.78 3.61
N MET A 57 7.97 -8.34 2.41
CA MET A 57 7.34 -9.60 2.01
C MET A 57 7.75 -10.78 2.91
N ALA A 58 8.99 -10.79 3.42
CA ALA A 58 9.42 -11.77 4.41
C ALA A 58 8.82 -11.54 5.80
N ILE A 59 8.71 -10.28 6.24
CA ILE A 59 8.05 -9.91 7.51
C ILE A 59 6.58 -10.35 7.50
N GLU A 60 5.90 -10.20 6.37
CA GLU A 60 4.51 -10.63 6.15
C GLU A 60 4.36 -12.14 5.93
N GLY A 61 5.46 -12.90 5.91
CA GLY A 61 5.46 -14.36 5.75
C GLY A 61 5.06 -14.84 4.35
N ARG A 62 5.15 -13.97 3.34
CA ARG A 62 4.81 -14.30 1.94
C ARG A 62 5.96 -14.96 1.19
N ILE A 63 7.18 -14.69 1.64
CA ILE A 63 8.42 -15.39 1.27
C ILE A 63 9.21 -15.68 2.54
N THR A 64 10.18 -16.59 2.46
CA THR A 64 11.11 -16.84 3.57
C THR A 64 12.18 -15.73 3.67
N GLN A 65 12.83 -15.64 4.82
CA GLN A 65 13.92 -14.67 5.02
C GLN A 65 15.12 -14.96 4.11
N ASP A 66 15.45 -16.24 3.91
CA ASP A 66 16.52 -16.66 3.01
C ASP A 66 16.20 -16.27 1.55
N GLU A 67 14.96 -16.47 1.11
CA GLU A 67 14.50 -16.01 -0.21
C GLU A 67 14.59 -14.49 -0.37
N ALA A 68 14.28 -13.72 0.68
CA ALA A 68 14.42 -12.26 0.63
C ALA A 68 15.88 -11.82 0.53
N LEU A 69 16.79 -12.47 1.27
CA LEU A 69 18.22 -12.20 1.20
C LEU A 69 18.80 -12.54 -0.18
N ASP A 70 18.42 -13.69 -0.74
CA ASP A 70 18.85 -14.13 -2.07
C ASP A 70 18.30 -13.22 -3.18
N ALA A 71 17.07 -12.71 -3.02
CA ALA A 71 16.47 -11.77 -3.95
C ALA A 71 17.19 -10.43 -3.98
N VAL A 72 17.52 -9.86 -2.81
CA VAL A 72 18.22 -8.57 -2.71
C VAL A 72 19.70 -8.68 -3.08
N GLY A 73 20.36 -9.78 -2.70
CA GLY A 73 21.79 -9.98 -2.94
C GLY A 73 22.11 -10.45 -4.36
N SER A 74 21.51 -11.57 -4.76
CA SER A 74 21.85 -12.29 -6.00
C SER A 74 20.85 -12.04 -7.13
N GLY A 75 19.75 -11.33 -6.87
CA GLY A 75 18.65 -11.16 -7.83
C GLY A 75 17.94 -12.48 -8.14
N VAL A 76 17.96 -13.44 -7.21
CA VAL A 76 17.24 -14.71 -7.36
C VAL A 76 15.77 -14.46 -7.09
N ILE A 77 14.91 -14.88 -8.01
CA ILE A 77 13.47 -14.76 -7.81
C ILE A 77 13.06 -15.78 -6.73
N PRO A 78 12.39 -15.35 -5.64
CA PRO A 78 11.86 -16.27 -4.62
C PRO A 78 11.03 -17.38 -5.25
N ALA A 79 11.15 -18.61 -4.77
CA ALA A 79 10.45 -19.76 -5.35
C ALA A 79 8.93 -19.57 -5.30
N ALA A 80 8.43 -18.95 -4.22
CA ALA A 80 7.04 -18.56 -4.10
C ALA A 80 6.60 -17.59 -5.22
N MET A 81 7.42 -16.61 -5.58
CA MET A 81 7.12 -15.69 -6.69
C MET A 81 7.24 -16.37 -8.05
N ASP A 82 8.24 -17.22 -8.25
CA ASP A 82 8.41 -17.92 -9.53
C ASP A 82 7.25 -18.88 -9.81
N ALA A 83 6.75 -19.58 -8.78
CA ALA A 83 5.56 -20.43 -8.87
C ALA A 83 4.30 -19.63 -9.26
N LEU A 84 4.23 -18.36 -8.85
CA LEU A 84 3.16 -17.46 -9.23
C LEU A 84 3.32 -16.95 -10.67
N VAL A 85 4.55 -16.63 -11.09
CA VAL A 85 4.85 -16.27 -12.48
C VAL A 85 4.52 -17.42 -13.45
N GLU A 86 4.70 -18.67 -13.04
CA GLU A 86 4.29 -19.84 -13.83
C GLU A 86 2.77 -19.91 -14.09
N GLN A 87 1.93 -19.20 -13.34
CA GLN A 87 0.49 -19.12 -13.61
C GLN A 87 0.14 -18.16 -14.75
N LEU A 88 1.08 -17.30 -15.16
CA LEU A 88 0.89 -16.41 -16.30
C LEU A 88 0.94 -17.17 -17.63
N PRO A 89 0.32 -16.62 -18.69
CA PRO A 89 0.53 -17.09 -20.05
C PRO A 89 2.03 -17.13 -20.39
N GLU A 90 2.47 -18.16 -21.11
CA GLU A 90 3.89 -18.40 -21.42
C GLU A 90 4.59 -17.16 -22.01
N SER A 91 3.89 -16.42 -22.86
CA SER A 91 4.39 -15.18 -23.48
C SER A 91 4.69 -14.04 -22.51
N GLN A 92 4.14 -14.07 -21.29
CA GLN A 92 4.31 -13.04 -20.26
C GLN A 92 5.32 -13.41 -19.17
N ARG A 93 5.64 -14.71 -19.02
CA ARG A 93 6.50 -15.22 -17.94
C ARG A 93 7.91 -14.62 -17.97
N PHE A 94 8.51 -14.55 -19.16
CA PHE A 94 9.86 -14.00 -19.31
C PHE A 94 9.93 -12.52 -18.92
N ALA A 95 8.98 -11.72 -19.39
CA ALA A 95 8.90 -10.30 -19.04
C ALA A 95 8.68 -10.10 -17.53
N ALA A 96 7.80 -10.90 -16.91
CA ALA A 96 7.56 -10.86 -15.48
C ALA A 96 8.82 -11.19 -14.67
N ARG A 97 9.53 -12.28 -15.02
CA ARG A 97 10.80 -12.65 -14.40
C ARG A 97 11.85 -11.55 -14.52
N MET A 98 11.99 -10.97 -15.70
CA MET A 98 12.99 -9.92 -15.93
C MET A 98 12.68 -8.65 -15.12
N LEU A 99 11.40 -8.30 -14.99
CA LEU A 99 10.96 -7.17 -14.18
C LEU A 99 11.22 -7.41 -12.69
N ILE A 100 10.89 -8.59 -12.17
CA ILE A 100 11.14 -8.92 -10.75
C ILE A 100 12.63 -8.92 -10.45
N ARG A 101 13.44 -9.53 -11.33
CA ARG A 101 14.89 -9.66 -11.15
C ARG A 101 15.66 -8.35 -11.32
N GLY A 102 15.23 -7.50 -12.25
CA GLY A 102 15.91 -6.24 -12.58
C GLY A 102 15.39 -5.02 -11.83
N ALA A 103 14.30 -5.15 -11.09
CA ALA A 103 13.73 -4.03 -10.34
C ALA A 103 14.59 -3.75 -9.11
N THR A 104 15.36 -2.67 -9.16
CA THR A 104 15.97 -2.02 -7.98
C THR A 104 14.97 -1.11 -7.26
N THR A 105 13.86 -0.80 -7.92
CA THR A 105 12.81 0.09 -7.42
C THR A 105 11.45 -0.45 -7.86
N PHE A 106 10.54 -0.61 -6.90
CA PHE A 106 9.18 -1.08 -7.12
C PHE A 106 8.22 0.10 -7.03
N ARG A 107 7.53 0.40 -8.13
CA ARG A 107 6.53 1.46 -8.18
C ARG A 107 5.15 0.92 -7.86
N ARG A 108 4.40 1.62 -7.00
CA ARG A 108 3.06 1.19 -6.59
C ARG A 108 2.08 1.09 -7.77
N THR A 109 2.20 2.01 -8.72
CA THR A 109 1.34 2.09 -9.92
C THR A 109 1.80 1.18 -11.07
N HIS A 110 2.87 0.40 -10.88
CA HIS A 110 3.37 -0.47 -11.92
C HIS A 110 2.48 -1.73 -12.07
N PRO A 111 2.17 -2.19 -13.29
CA PRO A 111 1.34 -3.38 -13.50
C PRO A 111 1.86 -4.65 -12.83
N VAL A 112 3.18 -4.78 -12.65
CA VAL A 112 3.79 -5.92 -11.92
C VAL A 112 3.41 -5.92 -10.44
N THR A 113 3.26 -4.76 -9.80
CA THR A 113 2.86 -4.66 -8.40
C THR A 113 1.45 -5.19 -8.20
N GLU A 114 0.52 -4.77 -9.07
CA GLU A 114 -0.85 -5.29 -9.09
C GLU A 114 -0.88 -6.79 -9.35
N LEU A 115 -0.06 -7.27 -10.30
CA LEU A 115 0.04 -8.68 -10.61
C LEU A 115 0.56 -9.50 -9.42
N ILE A 116 1.63 -9.05 -8.76
CA ILE A 116 2.16 -9.71 -7.56
C ILE A 116 1.09 -9.74 -6.46
N GLY A 117 0.42 -8.61 -6.23
CA GLY A 117 -0.69 -8.52 -5.28
C GLY A 117 -1.78 -9.54 -5.58
N GLN A 118 -2.26 -9.61 -6.82
CA GLN A 118 -3.26 -10.60 -7.26
C GLN A 118 -2.79 -12.03 -7.05
N LEU A 119 -1.54 -12.33 -7.41
CA LEU A 119 -0.96 -13.65 -7.27
C LEU A 119 -0.86 -14.10 -5.80
N TYR A 120 -0.64 -13.18 -4.88
CA TYR A 120 -0.71 -13.43 -3.44
C TYR A 120 -2.10 -13.23 -2.82
N GLY A 121 -3.14 -12.99 -3.63
CA GLY A 121 -4.52 -12.78 -3.16
C GLY A 121 -4.72 -11.50 -2.33
N MET A 122 -3.90 -10.48 -2.55
CA MET A 122 -3.98 -9.20 -1.87
C MET A 122 -5.01 -8.27 -2.51
N THR A 123 -5.74 -7.54 -1.67
CA THR A 123 -6.54 -6.39 -2.11
C THR A 123 -5.65 -5.17 -2.32
N GLY A 124 -6.14 -4.17 -3.07
CA GLY A 124 -5.41 -2.89 -3.25
C GLY A 124 -5.02 -2.24 -1.93
N ASP A 125 -5.90 -2.26 -0.93
CA ASP A 125 -5.64 -1.71 0.40
C ASP A 125 -4.53 -2.48 1.15
N GLN A 126 -4.45 -3.80 0.96
CA GLN A 126 -3.38 -4.61 1.55
C GLN A 126 -2.03 -4.30 0.90
N ILE A 127 -1.99 -4.12 -0.43
CA ILE A 127 -0.77 -3.70 -1.13
C ILE A 127 -0.34 -2.32 -0.62
N ASP A 128 -1.28 -1.38 -0.45
CA ASP A 128 -1.00 -0.05 0.08
C ASP A 128 -0.46 -0.10 1.52
N ALA A 129 -0.98 -1.00 2.35
CA ALA A 129 -0.47 -1.23 3.71
C ALA A 129 0.96 -1.81 3.70
N THR A 130 1.24 -2.77 2.83
CA THR A 130 2.59 -3.30 2.59
C THR A 130 3.54 -2.18 2.15
N TRP A 131 3.13 -1.31 1.24
CA TRP A 131 3.95 -0.19 0.75
C TRP A 131 4.29 0.81 1.86
N ARG A 132 3.32 1.18 2.70
CA ARG A 132 3.56 2.06 3.85
C ARG A 132 4.57 1.42 4.80
N SER A 133 4.34 0.16 5.19
CA SER A 133 5.21 -0.57 6.12
C SER A 133 6.63 -0.75 5.55
N ALA A 134 6.74 -1.09 4.27
CA ALA A 134 8.04 -1.26 3.59
C ALA A 134 8.85 0.04 3.54
N SER A 135 8.20 1.20 3.42
CA SER A 135 8.90 2.48 3.36
C SER A 135 9.52 2.94 4.69
N GLU A 136 9.12 2.32 5.80
CA GLU A 136 9.67 2.58 7.13
C GLU A 136 10.97 1.79 7.40
N LEU A 137 11.34 0.86 6.50
CA LEU A 137 12.53 0.00 6.59
C LEU A 137 13.76 0.64 5.91
#